data_AF-A0A830GK23-F1
#
_entry.id   AF-A0A830GK23-F1
#
_cell.length_a   1.000
_cell.length_b   1.000
_cell.length_c   1.000
_cell.angle_alpha   90.00
_cell.angle_beta   90.00
_cell.angle_gamma   90.00
#
_symmetry.space_group_name_H-M   'P 1'
#
loop_
_entity.id
_entity.type
_entity.pdbx_description
1 polymer ?
#
loop_
_entity_poly.entity_id
_entity_poly.type
_entity_poly.pdbx_seq_one_letter_code
_entity_poly.pdbx_strand_id
1 'polypeptide(L)' 'MSMLAALTSNTPMEPTQDALDSHLEAALEAADDDTTRYHLRQALQLRIAEKETDSDRISV' A
#
# COMPACT_ATOMS: atom_id res chain seq x y z
N MET A 1 -34.51 9.74 -23.46
CA MET A 1 -34.49 9.14 -22.11
C MET A 1 -33.45 8.04 -22.15
N SER A 2 -32.25 8.34 -21.65
CA SER A 2 -31.77 7.91 -20.32
C SER A 2 -31.38 6.43 -20.33
N MET A 3 -30.20 5.98 -19.90
CA MET A 3 -28.98 6.59 -19.38
C MET A 3 -27.88 5.51 -19.47
N LEU A 4 -26.62 5.95 -19.47
CA LEU A 4 -25.41 5.13 -19.36
C LEU A 4 -25.50 4.07 -18.25
N ALA A 5 -25.07 2.84 -18.54
CA ALA A 5 -24.55 1.93 -17.52
C ALA A 5 -23.04 1.83 -17.73
N ALA A 6 -22.34 2.36 -16.73
CA ALA A 6 -20.91 2.62 -16.70
C ALA A 6 -20.06 1.41 -17.11
N LEU A 7 -19.04 1.71 -17.91
CA LEU A 7 -17.87 0.86 -18.05
C LEU A 7 -17.39 0.48 -16.64
N THR A 8 -17.37 -0.82 -16.36
CA THR A 8 -16.57 -1.38 -15.28
C THR A 8 -15.11 -1.12 -15.64
N SER A 9 -14.64 0.05 -15.21
CA SER A 9 -13.23 0.39 -15.17
C SER A 9 -12.58 -0.51 -14.12
N ASN A 10 -12.33 -1.77 -14.47
CA ASN A 10 -11.34 -2.57 -13.77
C ASN A 10 -9.96 -2.02 -14.14
N THR A 11 -9.68 -0.79 -13.71
CA THR A 11 -8.34 -0.24 -13.70
C THR A 11 -7.55 -1.16 -12.79
N PRO A 12 -6.56 -1.92 -13.30
CA PRO A 12 -5.60 -2.53 -12.41
C PRO A 12 -4.91 -1.35 -11.75
N MET A 13 -5.26 -1.10 -10.48
CA MET A 13 -4.42 -0.27 -9.63
C MET A 13 -3.12 -1.07 -9.53
N GLU A 14 -2.19 -0.81 -10.45
CA GLU A 14 -0.77 -1.05 -10.20
C GLU A 14 -0.54 -0.38 -8.85
N PRO A 15 -0.31 -1.14 -7.77
CA PRO A 15 -0.04 -0.54 -6.49
C PRO A 15 1.31 0.13 -6.68
N THR A 16 1.29 1.43 -6.97
CA THR A 16 2.51 2.23 -6.88
C THR A 16 3.05 2.00 -5.48
N GLN A 17 4.36 1.89 -5.35
CA GLN A 17 4.98 1.55 -4.07
C GLN A 17 4.51 2.49 -2.94
N ASP A 18 4.30 3.77 -3.28
CA ASP A 18 3.74 4.78 -2.39
C ASP A 18 2.27 4.54 -2.00
N ALA A 19 1.46 3.92 -2.87
CA ALA A 19 0.10 3.51 -2.53
C ALA A 19 0.10 2.35 -1.53
N LEU A 20 1.08 1.45 -1.57
CA LEU A 20 1.16 0.34 -0.62
C LEU A 20 1.46 0.84 0.81
N ASP A 21 2.40 1.78 0.95
CA ASP A 21 2.75 2.40 2.23
C ASP A 21 1.54 3.11 2.84
N SER A 22 0.83 3.91 2.03
CA SER A 22 -0.38 4.61 2.47
C SER A 22 -1.50 3.66 2.91
N HIS A 23 -1.69 2.53 2.22
CA HIS A 23 -2.68 1.53 2.64
C HIS A 23 -2.29 0.83 3.94
N LEU A 24 -0.99 0.56 4.16
CA LEU A 24 -0.50 -0.03 5.41
C LEU A 24 -0.67 0.92 6.60
N GLU A 25 -0.41 2.22 6.41
CA GLU A 25 -0.65 3.26 7.43
C GLU A 25 -2.14 3.36 7.77
N ALA A 26 -3.01 3.44 6.77
CA ALA A 26 -4.46 3.48 6.97
C ALA A 26 -5.00 2.23 7.68
N ALA A 27 -4.49 1.05 7.31
CA ALA A 27 -4.83 -0.20 8.00
C ALA A 27 -4.37 -0.21 9.47
N LEU A 28 -3.23 0.42 9.76
CA LEU A 28 -2.69 0.54 11.12
C LEU A 28 -3.54 1.44 12.01
N GLU A 29 -4.06 2.53 11.45
CA GLU A 29 -4.98 3.44 12.12
C GLU A 29 -6.35 2.80 12.36
N ALA A 30 -6.84 2.00 11.42
CA ALA A 30 -8.12 1.32 11.51
C ALA A 30 -8.09 0.00 12.32
N ALA A 31 -6.91 -0.51 12.66
CA ALA A 31 -6.78 -1.81 13.32
C ALA A 31 -7.08 -1.71 14.83
N ASP A 32 -8.18 -2.33 15.25
CA ASP A 32 -8.58 -2.39 16.65
C ASP A 32 -7.73 -3.38 17.47
N ASP A 33 -7.25 -4.45 16.83
CA ASP A 33 -6.50 -5.53 17.48
C ASP A 33 -4.98 -5.27 17.54
N ASP A 34 -4.38 -5.52 18.70
CA ASP A 34 -2.95 -5.33 18.95
C ASP A 34 -2.08 -6.23 18.07
N THR A 35 -2.53 -7.47 17.81
CA THR A 35 -1.80 -8.44 16.97
C THR A 35 -1.77 -7.98 15.52
N THR A 36 -2.91 -7.48 15.04
CA THR A 36 -3.06 -6.91 13.70
C THR A 36 -2.19 -5.66 13.56
N ARG A 37 -2.20 -4.73 14.54
CA ARG A 37 -1.30 -3.57 14.55
C ARG A 37 0.17 -3.98 14.57
N TYR A 38 0.53 -5.04 15.29
CA TYR A 38 1.90 -5.56 15.31
C TYR A 38 2.35 -6.01 13.91
N HIS A 39 1.55 -6.85 13.25
CA HIS A 39 1.89 -7.35 11.91
C HIS A 39 1.91 -6.25 10.85
N LEU A 40 0.99 -5.28 10.92
CA LEU A 40 0.97 -4.14 10.00
C LEU A 40 2.21 -3.26 10.16
N ARG A 41 2.67 -3.01 11.40
CA ARG A 41 3.95 -2.28 11.62
C ARG A 41 5.13 -3.06 11.08
N GLN A 42 5.16 -4.37 11.30
CA GLN A 42 6.24 -5.21 10.78
C GLN A 42 6.30 -5.17 9.25
N ALA A 43 5.14 -5.24 8.59
CA ALA A 43 5.06 -5.10 7.13
C ALA A 43 5.59 -3.73 6.65
N LEU A 44 5.19 -2.64 7.32
CA LEU A 44 5.68 -1.29 7.01
C LEU A 44 7.20 -1.18 7.15
N GLN A 45 7.77 -1.73 8.23
CA GLN A 45 9.21 -1.70 8.49
C GLN A 45 10.01 -2.46 7.43
N LEU A 46 9.54 -3.65 7.03
CA LEU A 46 10.17 -4.41 5.94
C LEU A 46 10.16 -3.61 4.64
N ARG A 47 9.05 -2.91 4.38
CA ARG A 47 8.90 -2.13 3.15
C ARG A 47 9.84 -0.93 3.08
N ILE A 48 10.00 -0.22 4.19
CA ILE A 48 10.97 0.88 4.30
C ILE A 48 12.39 0.37 4.09
N ALA A 49 12.75 -0.76 4.71
CA ALA A 49 14.06 -1.38 4.54
C ALA A 49 14.34 -1.81 3.09
N GLU A 50 13.34 -2.34 2.39
CA GLU A 50 13.43 -2.65 0.95
C GLU A 50 13.67 -1.38 0.12
N LYS A 51 12.94 -0.29 0.40
CA LYS A 51 13.10 0.99 -0.31
C LYS A 51 14.48 1.61 -0.10
N GLU A 52 15.02 1.55 1.12
CA GLU A 52 16.39 2.00 1.43
C GLU A 52 17.43 1.16 0.69
N THR A 53 17.25 -0.17 0.67
CA THR A 53 18.15 -1.09 -0.04
C THR A 53 18.14 -0.86 -1.56
N ASP A 54 16.96 -0.65 -2.15
CA ASP A 54 16.84 -0.36 -3.59
C ASP A 54 17.44 1.01 -3.94
N SER A 55 17.30 2.01 -3.06
CA SER A 55 17.90 3.33 -3.26
C SER A 55 19.44 3.30 -3.22
N ASP A 56 20.01 2.45 -2.36
CA ASP A 56 21.47 2.25 -2.24
C ASP A 56 22.05 1.55 -3.49
N ARG A 57 21.30 0.60 -4.08
CA ARG A 57 21.73 -0.14 -5.28
C ARG A 57 21.74 0.68 -6.57
N ILE A 58 21.01 1.79 -6.64
CA ILE A 58 20.90 2.64 -7.85
C ILE A 58 21.99 3.73 -7.88
N SER A 59 22.73 3.91 -6.79
CA SER A 59 23.74 4.97 -6.64
C SER A 59 25.17 4.58 -7.07
N VAL A 60 25.35 3.48 -7.82
CA VAL A 60 26.66 2.96 -8.30
C VAL A 60 26.81 3.10 -9.81
#